data_AF-A0A225UB60-F1
#
_entry.id   AF-A0A225UB60-F1
#
_cell.length_a   1.000
_cell.length_b   1.000
_cell.length_c   1.000
_cell.angle_alpha   90.00
_cell.angle_beta   90.00
_cell.angle_gamma   90.00
#
_symmetry.space_group_name_H-M   'P 1'
#
loop_
_entity.id
_entity.type
_entity.pdbx_description
1 polymer ?
#
loop_
_entity_poly.entity_id
_entity_poly.type
_entity_poly.pdbx_seq_one_letter_code
_entity_poly.pdbx_strand_id
1 'polypeptide(L)'
;MSGTLCVSRILGPSIERSASAILQQHTDQISSNEPQRLATPISPTICKGVRMSRQIDTVTAAWQEWSIGFLAKPPVKEMEKAFGTQWRKNNTDTQYFYRRKPLYEAIELAKLEEPHVDEREIVADFEGRRQKTKLRRFTEQVKVALVSYKAQDSIHNFRQYFKSL
;
A
#
# COMPACT_ATOMS: atom_id res chain seq x y z
N MET A 1 63.05 20.12 -3.88
CA MET A 1 63.55 20.72 -2.62
C MET A 1 62.69 21.93 -2.32
N SER A 2 62.11 21.96 -1.11
CA SER A 2 61.26 23.02 -0.57
C SER A 2 61.97 24.37 -0.49
N GLY A 3 61.19 25.44 -0.54
CA GLY A 3 61.63 26.78 -0.18
C GLY A 3 60.44 27.69 0.12
N THR A 4 60.00 27.68 1.38
CA THR A 4 58.94 28.52 1.95
C THR A 4 59.53 29.84 2.45
N LEU A 5 58.91 30.99 2.17
CA LEU A 5 59.01 32.24 2.96
C LEU A 5 57.66 32.97 2.80
N CYS A 6 56.82 33.21 3.82
CA CYS A 6 56.94 34.01 5.05
C CYS A 6 56.03 35.26 4.96
N VAL A 7 54.89 35.17 5.67
CA VAL A 7 54.11 36.14 6.51
C VAL A 7 54.62 37.61 6.59
N SER A 8 53.87 38.71 6.80
CA SER A 8 52.59 39.09 7.46
C SER A 8 52.23 40.55 7.06
N ARG A 9 50.98 40.94 6.76
CA ARG A 9 49.97 41.66 7.61
C ARG A 9 50.35 43.08 8.11
N ILE A 10 49.63 44.13 7.68
CA ILE A 10 49.22 45.31 8.52
C ILE A 10 47.83 45.85 8.03
N LEU A 11 47.00 46.24 9.00
CA LEU A 11 45.60 46.68 8.95
C LEU A 11 45.38 48.17 8.58
N GLY A 12 44.24 48.47 7.94
CA GLY A 12 43.24 49.55 8.22
C GLY A 12 43.67 51.04 8.21
N PRO A 13 42.74 52.04 8.24
CA PRO A 13 41.31 52.00 8.62
C PRO A 13 40.32 52.67 7.61
N SER A 14 39.05 52.25 7.57
CA SER A 14 37.82 52.94 8.06
C SER A 14 37.45 54.30 7.41
N ILE A 15 36.27 54.37 6.76
CA ILE A 15 35.09 55.13 7.23
C ILE A 15 33.89 54.89 6.28
N GLU A 16 32.74 54.88 6.95
CA GLU A 16 31.39 54.46 6.63
C GLU A 16 30.60 55.33 5.62
N ARG A 17 29.55 54.73 5.02
CA ARG A 17 28.14 55.15 5.14
C ARG A 17 27.23 54.14 4.41
N SER A 18 26.42 53.42 5.18
CA SER A 18 24.96 53.63 5.29
C SER A 18 24.15 53.21 4.07
N ALA A 19 23.52 52.03 4.18
CA ALA A 19 22.17 51.81 3.67
C ALA A 19 21.44 50.89 4.66
N SER A 20 20.65 51.52 5.53
CA SER A 20 19.88 50.89 6.59
C SER A 20 18.65 50.17 6.02
N ALA A 21 18.48 48.92 6.49
CA ALA A 21 17.24 48.35 7.02
C ALA A 21 15.88 48.79 6.41
N ILE A 22 15.20 47.88 5.69
CA ILE A 22 13.74 47.74 5.69
C ILE A 22 13.34 46.24 5.65
N LEU A 23 12.79 45.79 6.78
CA LEU A 23 11.71 44.80 7.03
C LEU A 23 11.69 43.46 6.24
N GLN A 24 11.94 42.33 6.90
CA GLN A 24 10.99 41.50 7.69
C GLN A 24 10.20 40.49 6.84
N GLN A 25 10.62 39.23 6.99
CA GLN A 25 9.78 38.09 7.35
C GLN A 25 8.36 38.06 6.77
N HIS A 26 8.19 37.24 5.74
CA HIS A 26 6.92 36.57 5.45
C HIS A 26 7.20 35.11 5.07
N THR A 27 7.62 34.32 6.06
CA THR A 27 7.49 32.86 6.04
C THR A 27 6.34 32.52 6.95
N ASP A 28 5.12 32.62 6.43
CA ASP A 28 3.95 32.08 7.08
C ASP A 28 2.88 31.75 6.03
N GLN A 29 2.33 30.54 6.17
CA GLN A 29 1.10 30.04 5.54
C GLN A 29 1.20 29.49 4.09
N ILE A 30 1.94 28.39 3.89
CA ILE A 30 1.42 27.33 3.01
C ILE A 30 0.61 26.38 3.88
N SER A 31 -0.68 26.71 3.88
CA SER A 31 -1.79 26.01 4.50
C SER A 31 -1.72 24.50 4.28
N SER A 32 -1.64 23.80 5.40
CA SER A 32 -1.72 22.36 5.51
C SER A 32 -3.19 21.93 5.31
N ASN A 33 -3.61 21.75 4.06
CA ASN A 33 -4.86 21.06 3.71
C ASN A 33 -4.46 19.74 3.01
N GLU A 34 -4.30 18.63 3.76
CA GLU A 34 -5.29 17.54 3.95
C GLU A 34 -5.10 16.41 2.89
N PRO A 35 -5.18 15.08 3.19
CA PRO A 35 -5.79 14.46 4.35
C PRO A 35 -4.85 13.67 5.25
N GLN A 36 -4.89 14.05 6.52
CA GLN A 36 -4.71 13.10 7.60
C GLN A 36 -5.77 12.00 7.41
N ARG A 37 -5.34 10.82 6.97
CA ARG A 37 -6.10 9.60 7.16
C ARG A 37 -6.47 9.52 8.64
N LEU A 38 -7.74 9.74 8.96
CA LEU A 38 -8.30 9.32 10.24
C LEU A 38 -8.15 7.81 10.30
N ALA A 39 -7.04 7.33 10.87
CA ALA A 39 -7.00 5.99 11.44
C ALA A 39 -7.87 6.05 12.70
N THR A 40 -9.19 6.01 12.52
CA THR A 40 -10.11 5.83 13.64
C THR A 40 -9.70 4.54 14.36
N PRO A 41 -9.36 4.59 15.66
CA PRO A 41 -9.16 3.38 16.42
C PRO A 41 -10.45 2.56 16.29
N ILE A 42 -10.31 1.33 15.79
CA ILE A 42 -11.42 0.44 15.47
C ILE A 42 -12.12 0.12 16.79
N SER A 43 -13.11 0.94 17.17
CA SER A 43 -13.79 0.82 18.44
C SER A 43 -14.49 -0.54 18.49
N PRO A 44 -14.39 -1.31 19.59
CA PRO A 44 -14.92 -2.67 19.68
C PRO A 44 -16.43 -2.78 19.40
N THR A 45 -17.16 -1.65 19.41
CA THR A 45 -18.58 -1.57 19.00
C THR A 45 -18.78 -1.78 17.49
N ILE A 46 -17.81 -1.44 16.64
CA ILE A 46 -17.85 -1.62 15.17
C ILE A 46 -17.83 -3.12 14.79
N CYS A 47 -17.27 -3.99 15.64
CA CYS A 47 -17.22 -5.45 15.41
C CYS A 47 -18.58 -6.15 15.40
N LYS A 48 -19.64 -5.50 15.89
CA LYS A 48 -21.00 -6.05 15.84
C LYS A 48 -21.62 -5.73 14.47
N GLY A 49 -21.32 -6.55 13.48
CA GLY A 49 -22.07 -6.57 12.21
C GLY A 49 -21.26 -6.37 10.94
N VAL A 50 -19.93 -6.40 10.99
CA VAL A 50 -19.15 -6.35 9.76
C VAL A 50 -19.31 -7.65 8.98
N ARG A 51 -19.62 -7.52 7.68
CA ARG A 51 -19.90 -8.62 6.75
C ARG A 51 -19.09 -8.44 5.48
N MET A 52 -18.63 -9.54 4.92
CA MET A 52 -18.06 -9.56 3.56
C MET A 52 -19.09 -9.07 2.55
N SER A 53 -18.68 -8.26 1.58
CA SER A 53 -19.54 -7.80 0.50
C SER A 53 -19.91 -8.96 -0.43
N ARG A 54 -21.19 -9.05 -0.81
CA ARG A 54 -21.72 -10.08 -1.73
C ARG A 54 -21.72 -9.64 -3.19
N GLN A 55 -21.51 -8.34 -3.43
CA GLN A 55 -21.63 -7.71 -4.75
C GLN A 55 -20.29 -7.56 -5.48
N ILE A 56 -19.20 -8.10 -4.91
CA ILE A 56 -17.87 -8.03 -5.52
C ILE A 56 -17.73 -9.12 -6.58
N ASP A 57 -17.50 -8.69 -7.80
CA ASP A 57 -17.35 -9.50 -9.01
C ASP A 57 -16.05 -9.22 -9.77
N THR A 58 -15.29 -8.18 -9.42
CA THR A 58 -13.98 -7.84 -9.98
C THR A 58 -12.84 -8.03 -8.98
N VAL A 59 -11.64 -8.27 -9.47
CA VAL A 59 -10.40 -8.28 -8.71
C VAL A 59 -10.16 -6.93 -8.07
N THR A 60 -10.38 -5.83 -8.81
CA THR A 60 -10.21 -4.47 -8.30
C THR A 60 -11.08 -4.21 -7.08
N ALA A 61 -12.37 -4.57 -7.13
CA ALA A 61 -13.27 -4.40 -5.99
C ALA A 61 -12.91 -5.35 -4.83
N ALA A 62 -12.47 -6.58 -5.11
CA ALA A 62 -12.01 -7.51 -4.09
C ALA A 62 -10.75 -6.97 -3.36
N TRP A 63 -9.80 -6.43 -4.12
CA TRP A 63 -8.61 -5.82 -3.55
C TRP A 63 -8.94 -4.58 -2.74
N GLN A 64 -9.85 -3.72 -3.23
CA GLN A 64 -10.32 -2.56 -2.47
C GLN A 64 -10.95 -2.97 -1.13
N GLU A 65 -11.79 -4.01 -1.09
CA GLU A 65 -12.35 -4.56 0.15
C GLU A 65 -11.24 -5.01 1.13
N TRP A 66 -10.16 -5.57 0.61
CA TRP A 66 -9.02 -6.02 1.41
C TRP A 66 -8.19 -4.86 1.97
N SER A 67 -7.78 -3.90 1.12
CA SER A 67 -6.74 -2.91 1.42
C SER A 67 -7.27 -1.58 1.97
N ILE A 68 -8.44 -1.12 1.52
CA ILE A 68 -9.01 0.19 1.86
C ILE A 68 -10.35 0.04 2.60
N GLY A 69 -11.08 -1.02 2.33
CA GLY A 69 -12.47 -1.19 2.76
C GLY A 69 -13.45 -0.94 1.61
N PHE A 70 -14.68 -1.42 1.78
CA PHE A 70 -15.70 -1.41 0.73
C PHE A 70 -17.07 -1.08 1.32
N LEU A 71 -17.83 -0.19 0.66
CA LEU A 71 -19.18 0.25 1.09
C LEU A 71 -19.22 0.69 2.58
N ALA A 72 -18.38 1.66 2.94
CA ALA A 72 -18.27 2.21 4.30
C ALA A 72 -17.90 1.20 5.40
N LYS A 73 -17.35 0.04 5.02
CA LYS A 73 -16.79 -0.95 5.95
C LYS A 73 -15.27 -0.79 6.03
N PRO A 74 -14.66 -1.12 7.18
CA PRO A 74 -13.20 -1.09 7.32
C PRO A 74 -12.52 -2.11 6.39
N PRO A 75 -11.21 -1.94 6.12
CA PRO A 75 -10.43 -2.90 5.35
C PRO A 75 -10.45 -4.29 6.00
N VAL A 76 -10.69 -5.32 5.19
CA VAL A 76 -10.68 -6.71 5.69
C VAL A 76 -9.29 -7.12 6.21
N LYS A 77 -8.21 -6.54 5.68
CA LYS A 77 -6.84 -6.76 6.17
C LYS A 77 -6.68 -6.34 7.63
N GLU A 78 -7.17 -5.17 7.99
CA GLU A 78 -7.09 -4.64 9.36
C GLU A 78 -7.98 -5.44 10.31
N MET A 79 -9.15 -5.85 9.84
CA MET A 79 -10.06 -6.68 10.61
C MET A 79 -9.49 -8.06 10.93
N GLU A 80 -8.90 -8.74 9.94
CA GLU A 80 -8.28 -10.05 10.15
C GLU A 80 -7.06 -9.90 11.09
N LYS A 81 -6.30 -8.80 10.99
CA LYS A 81 -5.19 -8.50 11.91
C LYS A 81 -5.65 -8.23 13.34
N ALA A 82 -6.72 -7.45 13.52
CA ALA A 82 -7.18 -7.01 14.84
C ALA A 82 -8.03 -8.07 15.57
N PHE A 83 -8.87 -8.81 14.83
CA PHE A 83 -9.88 -9.69 15.41
C PHE A 83 -9.77 -11.16 14.96
N GLY A 84 -8.89 -11.48 14.01
CA GLY A 84 -8.72 -12.84 13.49
C GLY A 84 -10.04 -13.41 12.96
N THR A 85 -10.46 -14.57 13.47
CA THR A 85 -11.72 -15.21 13.05
C THR A 85 -12.97 -14.56 13.67
N GLN A 86 -12.84 -13.76 14.73
CA GLN A 86 -13.98 -13.28 15.54
C GLN A 86 -14.89 -12.30 14.79
N TRP A 87 -14.37 -11.60 13.78
CA TRP A 87 -15.20 -10.69 12.97
C TRP A 87 -16.09 -11.44 11.96
N ARG A 88 -15.77 -12.70 11.63
CA ARG A 88 -16.53 -13.56 10.69
C ARG A 88 -17.47 -14.50 11.44
N LYS A 89 -18.46 -13.93 12.14
CA LYS A 89 -19.38 -14.71 13.01
C LYS A 89 -20.21 -15.75 12.28
N ASN A 90 -20.50 -15.55 11.00
CA ASN A 90 -21.38 -16.42 10.23
C ASN A 90 -20.57 -17.29 9.26
N ASN A 91 -21.00 -18.54 9.04
CA ASN A 91 -20.35 -19.46 8.10
C ASN A 91 -20.24 -18.85 6.69
N THR A 92 -21.24 -18.09 6.25
CA THR A 92 -21.21 -17.40 4.97
C THR A 92 -20.05 -16.41 4.85
N ASP A 93 -19.76 -15.61 5.89
CA ASP A 93 -18.63 -14.67 5.85
C ASP A 93 -17.30 -15.40 5.80
N THR A 94 -17.20 -16.49 6.57
CA THR A 94 -16.05 -17.39 6.55
C THR A 94 -15.80 -17.98 5.17
N GLN A 95 -16.83 -18.47 4.48
CA GLN A 95 -16.67 -19.01 3.13
C GLN A 95 -16.25 -17.94 2.13
N TYR A 96 -16.84 -16.75 2.17
CA TYR A 96 -16.46 -15.67 1.26
C TYR A 96 -15.03 -15.20 1.50
N PHE A 97 -14.62 -15.07 2.76
CA PHE A 97 -13.24 -14.76 3.12
C PHE A 97 -12.27 -15.79 2.56
N TYR A 98 -12.45 -17.08 2.86
CA TYR A 98 -11.52 -18.11 2.40
C TYR A 98 -11.51 -18.31 0.88
N ARG A 99 -12.60 -18.00 0.18
CA ARG A 99 -12.62 -17.99 -1.29
C ARG A 99 -11.81 -16.85 -1.89
N ARG A 100 -11.84 -15.65 -1.29
CA ARG A 100 -11.10 -14.48 -1.78
C ARG A 100 -9.66 -14.40 -1.25
N LYS A 101 -9.37 -15.04 -0.11
CA LYS A 101 -8.05 -15.05 0.53
C LYS A 101 -6.89 -15.40 -0.42
N PRO A 102 -6.99 -16.40 -1.32
CA PRO A 102 -5.90 -16.70 -2.26
C PRO A 102 -5.57 -15.54 -3.18
N LEU A 103 -6.59 -14.76 -3.60
CA LEU A 103 -6.39 -13.56 -4.41
C LEU A 103 -5.67 -12.47 -3.62
N TYR A 104 -6.07 -12.24 -2.37
CA TYR A 104 -5.40 -11.26 -1.50
C TYR A 104 -3.94 -11.64 -1.28
N GLU A 105 -3.67 -12.91 -0.95
CA GLU A 105 -2.31 -13.41 -0.76
C GLU A 105 -1.47 -13.29 -2.04
N ALA A 106 -2.04 -13.61 -3.21
CA ALA A 106 -1.33 -13.51 -4.47
C ALA A 106 -0.94 -12.05 -4.81
N ILE A 107 -1.83 -11.09 -4.59
CA ILE A 107 -1.53 -9.67 -4.86
C ILE A 107 -0.51 -9.13 -3.85
N GLU A 108 -0.61 -9.45 -2.55
CA GLU A 108 0.41 -9.06 -1.56
C GLU A 108 1.78 -9.65 -1.88
N LEU A 109 1.81 -10.91 -2.35
CA LEU A 109 3.03 -11.56 -2.78
C LEU A 109 3.63 -10.92 -4.03
N ALA A 110 2.79 -10.60 -5.03
CA ALA A 110 3.22 -9.87 -6.23
C ALA A 110 3.90 -8.54 -5.86
N LYS A 111 3.32 -7.81 -4.91
CA LYS A 111 3.89 -6.55 -4.40
C LYS A 111 5.25 -6.72 -3.73
N LEU A 112 5.45 -7.85 -3.05
CA LEU A 112 6.71 -8.17 -2.38
C LEU A 112 7.81 -8.56 -3.38
N GLU A 113 7.46 -9.39 -4.37
CA GLU A 113 8.38 -9.89 -5.40
C GLU A 113 8.73 -8.82 -6.44
N GLU A 114 7.80 -7.90 -6.72
CA GLU A 114 7.94 -6.85 -7.75
C GLU A 114 7.81 -5.44 -7.15
N PRO A 115 8.73 -5.01 -6.26
CA PRO A 115 8.62 -3.74 -5.54
C PRO A 115 8.71 -2.50 -6.44
N HIS A 116 9.10 -2.67 -7.71
CA HIS A 116 9.20 -1.61 -8.72
C HIS A 116 7.91 -1.41 -9.53
N VAL A 117 6.92 -2.29 -9.37
CA VAL A 117 5.64 -2.25 -10.07
C VAL A 117 4.60 -1.62 -9.16
N ASP A 118 3.82 -0.67 -9.67
CA ASP A 118 2.79 -0.03 -8.86
C ASP A 118 1.68 -1.02 -8.49
N GLU A 119 1.11 -0.86 -7.29
CA GLU A 119 0.04 -1.72 -6.80
C GLU A 119 -1.16 -1.75 -7.76
N ARG A 120 -1.49 -0.60 -8.38
CA ARG A 120 -2.62 -0.53 -9.31
C ARG A 120 -2.35 -1.33 -10.58
N GLU A 121 -1.11 -1.35 -11.05
CA GLU A 121 -0.69 -2.13 -12.23
C GLU A 121 -0.78 -3.63 -11.93
N ILE A 122 -0.32 -4.07 -10.75
CA ILE A 122 -0.46 -5.46 -10.30
C ILE A 122 -1.94 -5.87 -10.28
N VAL A 123 -2.79 -5.06 -9.67
CA VAL A 123 -4.24 -5.33 -9.58
C VAL A 123 -4.88 -5.35 -10.97
N ALA A 124 -4.47 -4.44 -11.86
CA ALA A 124 -4.95 -4.38 -13.25
C ALA A 124 -4.52 -5.62 -14.07
N ASP A 125 -3.30 -6.13 -13.88
CA ASP A 125 -2.83 -7.36 -14.53
C ASP A 125 -3.69 -8.57 -14.10
N PHE A 126 -3.96 -8.72 -12.79
CA PHE A 126 -4.85 -9.77 -12.30
C PHE A 126 -6.29 -9.61 -12.83
N GLU A 127 -6.83 -8.40 -12.88
CA GLU A 127 -8.17 -8.15 -13.45
C GLU A 127 -8.21 -8.45 -14.95
N GLY A 128 -7.16 -8.09 -15.69
CA GLY A 128 -7.02 -8.39 -17.12
C GLY A 128 -7.10 -9.88 -17.42
N ARG A 129 -6.44 -10.71 -16.59
CA ARG A 129 -6.52 -12.18 -16.67
C ARG A 129 -7.90 -12.70 -16.30
N ARG A 130 -8.50 -12.14 -15.23
CA ARG A 130 -9.84 -12.51 -14.77
C ARG A 130 -10.91 -12.34 -15.85
N GLN A 131 -10.81 -11.35 -16.76
CA GLN A 131 -11.86 -10.99 -17.74
C GLN A 131 -12.55 -12.18 -18.45
N LYS A 132 -11.83 -13.28 -18.68
CA LYS A 132 -12.37 -14.48 -19.34
C LYS A 132 -13.28 -15.34 -18.46
N THR A 133 -13.34 -15.09 -17.15
CA THR A 133 -14.03 -15.92 -16.16
C THR A 133 -14.70 -15.10 -15.06
N LYS A 134 -15.62 -15.73 -14.32
CA LYS A 134 -16.19 -15.12 -13.11
C LYS A 134 -15.15 -15.10 -11.99
N LEU A 135 -15.15 -14.06 -11.15
CA LEU A 135 -14.21 -13.92 -10.04
C LEU A 135 -14.07 -15.18 -9.19
N ARG A 136 -15.16 -15.87 -8.87
CA ARG A 136 -15.10 -17.13 -8.11
C ARG A 136 -14.25 -18.20 -8.80
N ARG A 137 -14.36 -18.36 -10.12
CA ARG A 137 -13.54 -19.35 -10.86
C ARG A 137 -12.08 -18.89 -10.89
N PHE A 138 -11.86 -17.60 -11.14
CA PHE A 138 -10.54 -17.01 -11.14
C PHE A 138 -9.81 -17.18 -9.79
N THR A 139 -10.49 -16.95 -8.67
CA THR A 139 -9.89 -17.14 -7.33
C THR A 139 -9.44 -18.57 -7.08
N GLU A 140 -10.12 -19.57 -7.64
CA GLU A 140 -9.68 -20.97 -7.52
C GLU A 140 -8.47 -21.27 -8.41
N GLN A 141 -8.39 -20.67 -9.61
CA GLN A 141 -7.20 -20.79 -10.46
C GLN A 141 -5.99 -20.13 -9.78
N VAL A 142 -6.18 -18.93 -9.22
CA VAL A 142 -5.18 -18.23 -8.40
C VAL A 142 -4.75 -19.08 -7.21
N LYS A 143 -5.68 -19.75 -6.52
CA LYS A 143 -5.36 -20.66 -5.42
C LYS A 143 -4.44 -21.79 -5.87
N VAL A 144 -4.73 -22.43 -7.00
CA VAL A 144 -3.89 -23.50 -7.54
C VAL A 144 -2.49 -22.96 -7.88
N ALA A 145 -2.41 -21.84 -8.60
CA ALA A 145 -1.13 -21.21 -8.95
C ALA A 145 -0.32 -20.82 -7.70
N LEU A 146 -0.97 -20.28 -6.66
CA LEU A 146 -0.34 -19.90 -5.41
C LEU A 146 0.19 -21.11 -4.63
N VAL A 147 -0.54 -22.23 -4.62
CA VAL A 147 -0.07 -23.48 -4.00
C VAL A 147 1.15 -24.01 -4.75
N SER A 148 1.12 -24.01 -6.09
CA SER A 148 2.27 -24.40 -6.90
C SER A 148 3.49 -23.53 -6.61
N TYR A 149 3.33 -22.19 -6.59
CA TYR A 149 4.40 -21.25 -6.26
C TYR A 149 5.03 -21.54 -4.89
N LYS A 150 4.20 -21.74 -3.85
CA LYS A 150 4.67 -22.00 -2.48
C LYS A 150 5.34 -23.36 -2.31
N ALA A 151 5.12 -24.31 -3.22
CA ALA A 151 5.67 -25.66 -3.14
C ALA A 151 7.11 -25.77 -3.70
N GLN A 152 7.66 -24.70 -4.29
CA GLN A 152 8.94 -24.73 -4.98
C GLN A 152 9.97 -23.79 -4.33
N ASP A 153 11.21 -24.28 -4.20
CA ASP A 153 12.36 -23.48 -3.79
C ASP A 153 12.84 -22.60 -4.96
N SER A 154 12.42 -21.33 -4.98
CA SER A 154 13.19 -20.18 -5.50
C SER A 154 13.51 -20.05 -7.02
N ILE A 155 13.26 -21.01 -7.91
CA ILE A 155 13.83 -20.92 -9.29
C ILE A 155 12.97 -20.12 -10.30
N HIS A 156 11.66 -20.03 -10.11
CA HIS A 156 10.77 -19.43 -11.12
C HIS A 156 10.23 -18.06 -10.67
N ASN A 157 10.35 -17.07 -11.54
CA ASN A 157 9.79 -15.72 -11.34
C ASN A 157 8.27 -15.79 -11.10
N PHE A 158 7.77 -15.08 -10.09
CA PHE A 158 6.35 -14.98 -9.75
C PHE A 158 5.43 -14.87 -10.97
N ARG A 159 5.75 -14.00 -11.94
CA ARG A 159 4.95 -13.81 -13.16
C ARG A 159 4.78 -15.08 -13.99
N GLN A 160 5.72 -16.01 -13.98
CA GLN A 160 5.63 -17.27 -14.74
C GLN A 160 4.44 -18.12 -14.29
N TYR A 161 4.14 -18.16 -12.99
CA TYR A 161 3.02 -18.97 -12.46
C TYR A 161 1.66 -18.36 -12.73
N PHE A 162 1.60 -17.03 -12.73
CA PHE A 162 0.36 -16.31 -12.96
C PHE A 162 0.14 -16.01 -14.45
N LYS A 163 1.13 -16.26 -15.33
CA LYS A 163 1.02 -16.13 -16.81
C LYS A 163 -0.07 -17.00 -17.44
N SER A 164 -0.39 -18.15 -16.86
CA SER A 164 -1.33 -19.13 -17.41
C SER A 164 -2.78 -18.97 -16.94
N LEU A 165 -3.05 -17.98 -16.07
CA LEU A 165 -4.39 -17.60 -15.62
C LEU A 165 -5.13 -16.80 -16.70
#